data_AF-A0A6A2Z5G9-F1
#
_entry.id   AF-A0A6A2Z5G9-F1
#
_cell.length_a   1.000
_cell.length_b   1.000
_cell.length_c   1.000
_cell.angle_alpha   90.00
_cell.angle_beta   90.00
_cell.angle_gamma   90.00
#
_symmetry.space_group_name_H-M   'P 1'
#
loop_
_entity.id
_entity.type
_entity.pdbx_description
1 polymer ?
#
loop_
_entity_poly.entity_id
_entity_poly.type
_entity_poly.pdbx_seq_one_letter_code
_entity_poly.pdbx_strand_id
1 'polypeptide(L)'
;MRHFHAALVDLIKELLKPTWREGHLSKDAHNTIVKKAVDKVLGSIQPHQVPVTFESVEHYLSLSQPKIARLVEGYMNKYRKS
;
A
#
# COMPACT_ATOMS: atom_id res chain seq x y z
N MET A 1 15.76 -4.00 -0.66
CA MET A 1 14.48 -4.35 -1.35
C MET A 1 13.45 -5.04 -0.45
N ARG A 2 13.78 -6.16 0.23
CA ARG A 2 12.79 -6.89 1.07
C ARG A 2 12.20 -6.01 2.19
N HIS A 3 13.03 -5.17 2.83
CA HIS A 3 12.57 -4.26 3.89
C HIS A 3 11.59 -3.19 3.39
N PHE A 4 11.88 -2.55 2.25
CA PHE A 4 10.98 -1.57 1.65
C PHE A 4 9.63 -2.19 1.25
N HIS A 5 9.67 -3.34 0.58
CA HIS A 5 8.46 -4.06 0.19
C HIS A 5 7.63 -4.47 1.42
N ALA A 6 8.26 -5.00 2.47
CA ALA A 6 7.56 -5.39 3.70
C ALA A 6 6.89 -4.18 4.38
N ALA A 7 7.64 -3.09 4.59
CA ALA A 7 7.10 -1.88 5.21
C ALA A 7 5.95 -1.25 4.40
N LEU A 8 6.03 -1.30 3.07
CA LEU A 8 4.95 -0.84 2.19
C LEU A 8 3.71 -1.73 2.29
N VAL A 9 3.89 -3.06 2.31
CA VAL A 9 2.79 -4.01 2.52
C VAL A 9 2.10 -3.75 3.86
N ASP A 10 2.86 -3.54 4.92
CA ASP A 10 2.32 -3.32 6.26
C ASP A 10 1.55 -1.99 6.35
N LEU A 11 2.09 -0.91 5.75
CA LEU A 11 1.37 0.36 5.63
C LEU A 11 0.03 0.20 4.91
N ILE A 12 0.02 -0.49 3.77
CA ILE A 12 -1.21 -0.71 2.98
C ILE A 12 -2.21 -1.56 3.78
N LYS A 13 -1.76 -2.61 4.47
CA LYS A 13 -2.63 -3.43 5.33
C LYS A 13 -3.24 -2.62 6.47
N GLU A 14 -2.46 -1.74 7.12
CA GLU A 14 -2.99 -0.86 8.18
C GLU A 14 -4.04 0.12 7.62
N LEU A 15 -3.85 0.66 6.42
CA LEU A 15 -4.85 1.49 5.74
C LEU A 15 -6.14 0.72 5.39
N LEU A 16 -6.03 -0.56 5.04
CA LEU A 16 -7.18 -1.41 4.72
C LEU A 16 -7.92 -1.94 5.95
N LYS A 17 -7.27 -1.94 7.11
CA LYS A 17 -7.75 -2.58 8.35
C LYS A 17 -9.15 -2.14 8.79
N PRO A 18 -9.54 -0.85 8.75
CA PRO A 18 -10.89 -0.43 9.10
C PRO A 18 -11.94 -1.04 8.17
N THR A 19 -11.75 -0.87 6.86
CA THR A 19 -12.68 -1.36 5.82
C THR A 19 -12.75 -2.89 5.77
N TRP A 20 -11.65 -3.59 6.10
CA TRP A 20 -11.62 -5.04 6.27
C TRP A 20 -12.41 -5.49 7.50
N ARG A 21 -12.20 -4.84 8.66
CA ARG A 21 -12.91 -5.16 9.92
C ARG A 21 -14.40 -4.89 9.83
N GLU A 22 -14.80 -3.89 9.08
CA GLU A 22 -16.20 -3.56 8.78
C GLU A 22 -16.85 -4.56 7.79
N GLY A 23 -16.08 -5.52 7.24
CA GLY A 23 -16.60 -6.56 6.35
C GLY A 23 -16.88 -6.09 4.91
N HIS A 24 -16.49 -4.86 4.56
CA HIS A 24 -16.73 -4.26 3.25
C HIS A 24 -15.87 -4.85 2.12
N LEU A 25 -14.90 -5.71 2.44
CA LEU A 25 -14.01 -6.36 1.48
C LEU A 25 -14.07 -7.89 1.64
N SER A 26 -13.95 -8.62 0.52
CA SER A 26 -13.66 -10.06 0.53
C SER A 26 -12.16 -10.30 0.70
N LYS A 27 -11.76 -11.51 1.11
CA LYS A 27 -10.34 -11.87 1.26
C LYS A 27 -9.58 -11.67 -0.06
N ASP A 28 -10.21 -12.03 -1.17
CA ASP A 28 -9.64 -11.85 -2.51
C ASP A 28 -9.51 -10.38 -2.91
N ALA A 29 -10.54 -9.57 -2.59
CA ALA A 29 -10.47 -8.12 -2.80
C ALA A 29 -9.33 -7.50 -1.99
N HIS A 30 -9.23 -7.83 -0.69
CA HIS A 30 -8.15 -7.37 0.18
C HIS A 30 -6.77 -7.73 -0.41
N ASN A 31 -6.54 -9.00 -0.75
CA ASN A 31 -5.27 -9.45 -1.32
C ASN A 31 -4.94 -8.77 -2.65
N THR A 32 -5.96 -8.57 -3.49
CA THR A 32 -5.82 -7.87 -4.78
C THR A 32 -5.44 -6.41 -4.59
N ILE A 33 -6.06 -5.71 -3.64
CA ILE A 33 -5.75 -4.31 -3.35
C ILE A 33 -4.31 -4.19 -2.84
N VAL A 34 -3.90 -5.02 -1.86
CA VAL A 34 -2.52 -5.02 -1.35
C VAL A 34 -1.53 -5.19 -2.48
N LYS A 35 -1.71 -6.22 -3.32
CA LYS A 35 -0.81 -6.49 -4.45
C LYS A 35 -0.77 -5.32 -5.44
N LYS A 36 -1.93 -4.82 -5.88
CA LYS A 36 -1.99 -3.74 -6.87
C LYS A 36 -1.40 -2.43 -6.35
N ALA A 37 -1.65 -2.08 -5.09
CA ALA A 37 -1.09 -0.88 -4.49
C ALA A 37 0.43 -0.96 -4.36
N VAL A 38 0.96 -2.11 -3.91
CA VAL A 38 2.41 -2.36 -3.85
C VAL A 38 3.05 -2.26 -5.24
N ASP A 39 2.51 -2.99 -6.22
CA ASP A 39 3.04 -3.00 -7.59
C ASP A 39 3.01 -1.59 -8.20
N LYS A 40 1.95 -0.82 -7.95
CA LYS A 40 1.80 0.55 -8.46
C LYS A 40 2.81 1.51 -7.83
N VAL A 41 3.06 1.41 -6.53
CA VAL A 41 4.06 2.24 -5.85
C VAL A 41 5.46 1.86 -6.31
N LEU A 42 5.80 0.58 -6.34
CA LEU A 42 7.10 0.10 -6.83
C LEU A 42 7.35 0.50 -8.29
N GLY A 43 6.36 0.35 -9.16
CA GLY A 43 6.46 0.76 -10.56
C GLY A 43 6.52 2.27 -10.77
N SER A 44 6.19 3.08 -9.75
CA SER A 44 6.33 4.54 -9.81
C SER A 44 7.69 5.05 -9.37
N ILE A 45 8.51 4.19 -8.73
CA ILE A 45 9.84 4.55 -8.24
C ILE A 45 10.85 4.16 -9.30
N GLN A 46 11.71 5.12 -9.68
CA GLN A 46 12.81 4.82 -10.57
C GLN A 46 13.83 3.91 -9.87
N PRO A 47 14.50 2.97 -10.56
CA PRO A 47 15.40 2.00 -9.92
C PRO A 47 16.48 2.61 -9.01
N HIS A 48 16.95 3.82 -9.35
CA HIS A 48 17.97 4.54 -8.57
C HIS A 48 17.41 5.30 -7.34
N GLN A 49 16.09 5.46 -7.24
CA GLN A 49 15.41 6.13 -6.13
C GLN A 49 14.84 5.15 -5.11
N VAL A 50 15.06 3.84 -5.29
CA VAL A 50 14.52 2.85 -4.37
C VAL A 50 15.25 2.94 -3.04
N PRO A 51 14.55 3.25 -1.93
CA PRO A 51 15.19 3.35 -0.63
C PRO A 51 15.74 2.00 -0.20
N VAL A 52 17.02 2.00 0.20
CA VAL A 52 17.78 0.80 0.59
C VAL A 52 18.05 0.72 2.08
N THR A 53 18.16 1.87 2.76
CA THR A 53 18.34 1.95 4.22
C THR A 53 17.00 2.11 4.93
N PHE A 54 16.92 1.67 6.18
CA PHE A 54 15.71 1.79 7.00
C PHE A 54 15.20 3.23 7.10
N GLU A 55 16.09 4.18 7.39
CA GLU A 55 15.76 5.61 7.49
C GLU A 55 15.20 6.17 6.17
N SER A 56 15.78 5.80 5.03
CA SER A 56 15.27 6.21 3.71
C SER A 56 13.88 5.62 3.41
N VAL A 57 13.61 4.39 3.90
CA VAL A 57 12.30 3.75 3.78
C VAL A 57 11.28 4.49 4.62
N GLU A 58 11.58 4.77 5.90
CA GLU A 58 10.66 5.52 6.78
C GLU A 58 10.40 6.92 6.24
N HIS A 59 11.43 7.61 5.76
CA HIS A 59 11.32 8.93 5.18
C HIS A 59 10.43 8.92 3.93
N TYR A 60 10.66 7.98 3.01
CA TYR A 60 9.83 7.81 1.82
C TYR A 60 8.37 7.52 2.18
N LEU A 61 8.14 6.57 3.10
CA LEU A 61 6.80 6.18 3.51
C LEU A 61 6.08 7.35 4.17
N SER A 62 6.75 8.12 5.02
CA SER A 62 6.17 9.30 5.68
C SER A 62 5.76 10.37 4.67
N LEU A 63 6.62 10.71 3.71
CA LEU A 63 6.32 11.68 2.66
C LEU A 63 5.23 11.20 1.69
N SER A 64 5.25 9.91 1.37
CA SER A 64 4.34 9.31 0.39
C SER A 64 3.04 8.82 1.02
N GLN A 65 2.91 8.82 2.35
CA GLN A 65 1.76 8.25 3.07
C GLN A 65 0.42 8.83 2.58
N PRO A 66 0.23 10.15 2.39
CA PRO A 66 -1.04 10.68 1.89
C PRO A 66 -1.35 10.22 0.46
N LYS A 67 -0.31 10.08 -0.38
CA LYS A 67 -0.45 9.62 -1.77
C LYS A 67 -0.78 8.13 -1.83
N ILE A 68 -0.15 7.32 -0.98
CA ILE A 68 -0.42 5.89 -0.83
C ILE A 68 -1.84 5.68 -0.29
N ALA A 69 -2.26 6.46 0.71
CA ALA A 69 -3.61 6.41 1.27
C ALA A 69 -4.68 6.67 0.19
N ARG A 70 -4.53 7.73 -0.61
CA ARG A 70 -5.44 8.01 -1.74
C ARG A 70 -5.47 6.89 -2.78
N LEU A 71 -4.32 6.28 -3.07
CA LEU A 71 -4.25 5.15 -3.99
C LEU A 71 -5.03 3.94 -3.43
N VAL A 72 -4.83 3.62 -2.16
CA VAL A 72 -5.52 2.52 -1.48
C VAL A 72 -7.02 2.79 -1.42
N GLU A 73 -7.45 4.00 -1.10
CA GLU A 73 -8.85 4.42 -1.10
C GLU A 73 -9.51 4.25 -2.48
N GLY A 74 -8.83 4.66 -3.55
CA GLY A 74 -9.32 4.44 -4.91
C GLY A 74 -9.52 2.95 -5.24
N TYR A 75 -8.62 2.08 -4.77
CA TYR A 75 -8.81 0.64 -4.91
C TYR A 75 -9.91 0.09 -3.99
N MET A 76 -10.02 0.56 -2.74
CA MET A 76 -11.11 0.16 -1.85
C MET A 76 -12.46 0.48 -2.47
N ASN A 77 -12.66 1.68 -2.99
CA ASN A 77 -13.90 2.06 -3.66
C ASN A 77 -14.20 1.20 -4.89
N LYS A 78 -13.17 0.77 -5.62
CA LYS A 78 -13.32 -0.12 -6.79
C LYS A 78 -13.71 -1.55 -6.43
N TYR A 79 -13.23 -2.08 -5.30
CA TYR A 79 -13.41 -3.48 -4.91
C TYR A 79 -14.32 -3.66 -3.68
N ARG A 80 -14.93 -2.58 -3.19
CA ARG A 80 -15.93 -2.64 -2.11
C ARG A 80 -17.07 -3.53 -2.56
N LYS A 81 -17.57 -4.37 -1.64
CA LYS A 81 -18.83 -5.07 -1.86
C LYS A 81 -19.95 -4.02 -1.94
N SER A 82 -20.77 -4.10 -2.99
CA SER A 82 -22.06 -3.40 -3.04
C SER A 82 -22.97 -3.88 -1.92
#